data_AF-A0A2V8VKQ7-F1
#
_entry.id   AF-A0A2V8VKQ7-F1
#
_cell.length_a   1.000
_cell.length_b   1.000
_cell.length_c   1.000
_cell.angle_alpha   90.00
_cell.angle_beta   90.00
_cell.angle_gamma   90.00
#
_symmetry.space_group_name_H-M   'P 1'
#
loop_
_entity.id
_entity.type
_entity.pdbx_description
1 polymer ?
#
loop_
_entity_poly.entity_id
_entity_poly.type
_entity_poly.pdbx_seq_one_letter_code
_entity_poly.pdbx_strand_id
1 'polypeptide(L)' 'SLEDVRQTYAHADGVTVRKGDQKRVYTVFNIGGNDFRLIAEIFYDDQTVLIRHVLTHAEYDKEDWKK' A
#
# COMPACT_ATOMS: atom_id res chain seq x y z
N SER A 1 -5.35 -11.34 -6.14
CA SER A 1 -5.49 -10.04 -6.82
C SER A 1 -5.86 -8.95 -5.80
N LEU A 2 -5.86 -7.66 -6.18
CA LEU A 2 -6.35 -6.60 -5.28
C LEU A 2 -7.84 -6.77 -4.93
N GLU A 3 -8.62 -7.33 -5.84
CA GLU A 3 -10.04 -7.63 -5.62
C GLU A 3 -10.22 -8.65 -4.49
N ASP A 4 -9.41 -9.72 -4.47
CA ASP A 4 -9.43 -10.72 -3.39
C ASP A 4 -9.00 -10.10 -2.05
N VAL A 5 -8.01 -9.21 -2.07
CA VAL A 5 -7.59 -8.47 -0.85
C VAL A 5 -8.74 -7.65 -0.29
N ARG A 6 -9.52 -6.98 -1.17
CA ARG A 6 -10.68 -6.17 -0.77
C ARG A 6 -11.82 -6.97 -0.17
N GLN A 7 -11.90 -8.28 -0.40
CA GLN A 7 -12.89 -9.15 0.26
C GLN A 7 -12.64 -9.25 1.78
N THR A 8 -11.38 -9.16 2.21
CA THR A 8 -11.00 -9.21 3.63
C THR A 8 -10.76 -7.80 4.19
N TYR A 9 -10.05 -6.96 3.43
CA TYR A 9 -9.69 -5.60 3.79
C TYR A 9 -10.38 -4.63 2.85
N ALA A 10 -11.66 -4.36 3.09
CA ALA A 10 -12.49 -3.53 2.21
C ALA A 10 -11.92 -2.12 1.94
N HIS A 11 -11.09 -1.60 2.85
CA HIS A 11 -10.42 -0.29 2.70
C HIS A 11 -9.07 -0.36 1.98
N ALA A 12 -8.64 -1.52 1.50
CA ALA A 12 -7.39 -1.66 0.78
C ALA A 12 -7.45 -0.93 -0.56
N ASP A 13 -6.48 -0.05 -0.79
CA ASP A 13 -6.39 0.74 -2.01
C ASP A 13 -5.13 0.46 -2.81
N GLY A 14 -5.28 0.43 -4.14
CA GLY A 14 -4.18 0.20 -5.08
C GLY A 14 -3.66 1.53 -5.61
N VAL A 15 -2.46 1.93 -5.20
CA VAL A 15 -1.84 3.19 -5.60
C VAL A 15 -0.72 2.92 -6.58
N THR A 16 -0.82 3.51 -7.78
CA THR A 16 0.28 3.47 -8.75
C THR A 16 1.32 4.52 -8.38
N VAL A 17 2.55 4.08 -8.13
CA VAL A 17 3.71 4.93 -7.86
C VAL A 17 4.71 4.85 -9.00
N ARG A 18 5.47 5.91 -9.22
CA ARG A 18 6.53 5.97 -10.23
C ARG A 18 7.88 6.10 -9.52
N LYS A 19 8.71 5.06 -9.62
CA LYS A 19 10.11 5.09 -9.17
C LYS A 19 11.03 5.13 -10.38
N GLY A 20 11.60 6.30 -10.67
CA GLY A 20 12.36 6.54 -11.91
C GLY A 20 11.46 6.33 -13.14
N ASP A 21 11.85 5.40 -14.01
CA ASP A 21 11.06 5.03 -15.19
C ASP A 21 10.10 3.86 -14.97
N GLN A 22 10.14 3.23 -13.79
CA GLN A 22 9.28 2.10 -13.46
C GLN A 22 7.98 2.57 -12.81
N LYS A 23 6.86 2.01 -13.27
CA LYS A 23 5.58 2.08 -12.57
C LYS A 23 5.41 0.85 -11.69
N ARG A 24 5.00 1.04 -10.44
CA ARG A 24 4.68 -0.03 -9.49
C ARG A 24 3.29 0.22 -8.90
N VAL A 25 2.62 -0.83 -8.44
CA VAL A 25 1.37 -0.70 -7.70
C VAL A 25 1.62 -1.14 -6.26
N TYR A 26 1.36 -0.24 -5.32
CA TYR A 26 1.37 -0.54 -3.90
C TYR A 26 -0.06 -0.68 -3.39
N THR A 27 -0.26 -1.56 -2.42
CA THR A 27 -1.51 -1.68 -1.69
C THR A 27 -1.38 -0.96 -0.34
N VAL A 28 -2.31 -0.04 -0.09
CA VAL A 28 -2.38 0.75 1.14
C VAL A 28 -3.49 0.20 2.03
N PHE A 29 -3.17 -0.05 3.29
CA PHE A 29 -4.10 -0.56 4.29
C PHE A 29 -4.26 0.44 5.44
N ASN A 30 -5.50 0.65 5.89
CA ASN A 30 -5.79 1.34 7.13
C ASN A 30 -5.60 0.37 8.30
N ILE A 31 -4.75 0.71 9.27
CA ILE A 31 -4.49 -0.14 10.44
C ILE A 31 -4.55 0.68 11.74
N GLY A 32 -4.61 -0.01 12.88
CA GLY A 32 -4.56 0.61 14.21
C GLY A 32 -5.70 1.61 14.45
N GLY A 33 -6.94 1.26 14.11
CA GLY A 33 -8.08 2.18 14.28
C GLY A 33 -8.14 3.29 13.23
N ASN A 34 -7.48 3.12 12.08
CA ASN A 34 -7.34 4.09 10.98
C ASN A 34 -6.27 5.18 11.20
N ASP A 35 -5.52 5.11 12.31
CA ASP A 35 -4.47 6.09 12.64
C ASP A 35 -3.23 5.97 11.75
N PHE A 36 -3.03 4.80 11.14
CA PHE A 36 -1.86 4.48 10.33
C PHE A 36 -2.21 3.96 8.93
N ARG A 37 -1.24 4.07 8.03
CA ARG A 37 -1.23 3.50 6.68
C ARG A 37 -0.06 2.55 6.55
N LEU A 38 -0.38 1.27 6.32
CA LEU A 38 0.61 0.26 5.92
C LEU A 38 0.64 0.21 4.40
N ILE A 39 1.83 0.39 3.83
CA ILE A 39 2.05 0.40 2.38
C ILE A 39 2.85 -0.85 2.03
N ALA A 40 2.27 -1.70 1.19
CA ALA A 40 2.88 -2.96 0.78
C ALA A 40 2.97 -3.08 -0.73
N GLU A 41 4.03 -3.73 -1.21
CA GLU A 41 4.09 -4.25 -2.57
C GLU A 41 3.78 -5.75 -2.51
N ILE A 42 2.75 -6.19 -3.24
CA ILE A 42 2.25 -7.56 -3.19
C ILE A 42 2.51 -8.24 -4.52
N PHE A 43 3.29 -9.32 -4.47
CA PHE A 43 3.52 -10.21 -5.59
C PHE A 43 2.57 -11.40 -5.43
N TYR A 44 1.40 -11.32 -6.07
CA TYR A 44 0.33 -12.31 -5.88
C TYR A 44 0.73 -13.70 -6.34
N ASP A 45 1.45 -13.83 -7.46
CA ASP A 45 1.85 -15.14 -7.99
C ASP A 45 2.91 -15.79 -7.09
N ASP A 46 3.84 -14.98 -6.57
CA ASP A 46 4.92 -15.43 -5.67
C ASP A 46 4.49 -15.52 -4.20
N GLN A 47 3.23 -15.21 -3.89
CA GLN A 47 2.68 -15.18 -2.52
C GLN A 47 3.56 -14.37 -1.54
N THR A 48 4.19 -13.31 -2.03
CA THR A 48 5.19 -12.53 -1.28
C THR A 48 4.69 -11.11 -1.04
N VAL A 49 4.80 -10.65 0.21
CA VAL A 49 4.41 -9.31 0.64
C VAL A 49 5.63 -8.57 1.16
N LEU A 50 5.96 -7.43 0.54
CA LEU A 50 7.01 -6.54 1.02
C LEU A 50 6.38 -5.32 1.68
N ILE A 51 6.60 -5.16 2.98
CA ILE A 51 6.22 -3.94 3.70
C ILE A 51 7.20 -2.84 3.32
N ARG A 52 6.70 -1.78 2.68
CA ARG A 52 7.50 -0.62 2.27
C ARG A 52 7.53 0.42 3.38
N HIS A 53 6.37 0.73 3.95
CA HIS A 53 6.23 1.75 4.99
C HIS A 53 5.08 1.44 5.95
N VAL A 54 5.21 1.93 7.17
CA VAL A 54 4.10 2.10 8.12
C VAL A 54 4.17 3.56 8.56
N LEU A 55 3.14 4.34 8.22
CA LEU A 55 3.10 5.78 8.40
C LEU A 55 1.90 6.17 9.24
N THR A 56 2.00 7.23 10.03
CA THR A 56 0.83 7.94 10.55
C THR A 56 0.03 8.55 9.40
N HIS A 57 -1.23 8.91 9.64
CA HIS A 57 -2.03 9.63 8.64
C HIS A 57 -1.33 10.92 8.17
N ALA A 58 -0.76 11.70 9.10
CA ALA A 58 -0.06 12.95 8.78
C ALA A 58 1.22 12.74 7.96
N GLU A 59 1.92 11.61 8.11
CA GLU A 59 3.08 11.28 7.28
C GLU A 59 2.68 10.75 5.91
N TYR A 60 1.61 9.96 5.85
CA TYR A 60 1.05 9.46 4.60
C TYR A 60 0.62 10.61 3.67
N ASP A 61 -0.05 11.62 4.24
CA ASP A 61 -0.59 12.77 3.51
C ASP A 61 0.49 13.68 2.91
N LYS A 62 1.74 13.59 3.38
CA LYS A 62 2.88 14.30 2.76
C LYS A 62 3.29 13.71 1.42
N GLU A 63 2.83 12.50 1.11
CA GLU A 63 3.09 11.76 -0.13
C GLU A 63 4.58 11.48 -0.46
N ASP A 64 5.49 11.72 0.48
CA ASP A 64 6.93 11.48 0.29
C ASP A 64 7.27 10.01 -0.03
N TRP A 65 6.41 9.08 0.39
CA TRP A 65 6.53 7.64 0.15
C TRP A 65 6.30 7.22 -1.32
N LYS A 66 5.77 8.11 -2.16
CA LYS A 66 5.55 7.85 -3.60
C LYS A 66 6.81 8.07 -4.45
N LYS A 67 7.88 8.61 -3.87
CA LYS A 67 9.16 8.93 -4.54
C LYS A 67 10.02 7.68 -4.79
#